data_AF-A0A822IUY4-F1
#
_entry.id   AF-A0A822IUY4-F1
#
_cell.length_a   1.000
_cell.length_b   1.000
_cell.length_c   1.000
_cell.angle_alpha   90.00
_cell.angle_beta   90.00
_cell.angle_gamma   90.00
#
_symmetry.space_group_name_H-M   'P 1'
#
loop_
_entity.id
_entity.type
_entity.pdbx_description
1 polymer ?
#
loop_
_entity_poly.entity_id
_entity_poly.type
_entity_poly.pdbx_seq_one_letter_code
_entity_poly.pdbx_strand_id
1 'polypeptide(L)'
;DLSSNKINCYLAAVDTDGIGVEAAVAGGQLTAAKIKDTFQKANFEFKDKTSHSTIILPGLAARLQGDVEDVTGLRVVIGPPDSGRIPGWMEKNWPPKPK
;
A
#
# COMPACT_ATOMS: atom_id res chain seq x y z
N ASP A 1 -14.91 2.97 -2.29
CA ASP A 1 -14.16 4.09 -1.69
C ASP A 1 -13.31 4.89 -2.66
N LEU A 2 -12.28 4.32 -3.30
CA LEU A 2 -11.38 5.07 -4.18
C LEU A 2 -12.11 5.73 -5.37
N SER A 3 -12.80 4.93 -6.19
CA SER A 3 -13.53 5.42 -7.37
C SER A 3 -14.70 6.37 -6.99
N SER A 4 -15.49 6.01 -5.98
CA SER A 4 -16.61 6.82 -5.48
C SER A 4 -16.19 8.22 -5.04
N ASN A 5 -14.94 8.39 -4.59
CA ASN A 5 -14.37 9.68 -4.18
C ASN A 5 -13.44 10.28 -5.24
N LYS A 6 -13.43 9.76 -6.47
CA LYS A 6 -12.65 10.26 -7.61
C LYS A 6 -11.14 10.32 -7.33
N ILE A 7 -10.63 9.39 -6.54
CA ILE A 7 -9.20 9.29 -6.23
C ILE A 7 -8.53 8.50 -7.36
N ASN A 8 -7.69 9.18 -8.14
CA ASN A 8 -6.88 8.54 -9.17
C ASN A 8 -5.63 7.90 -8.53
N CYS A 9 -5.55 6.57 -8.58
CA CYS A 9 -4.49 5.80 -7.95
C CYS A 9 -4.31 4.43 -8.61
N TYR A 10 -3.16 3.81 -8.34
CA TYR A 10 -2.96 2.38 -8.54
C TYR A 10 -3.34 1.61 -7.28
N LEU A 11 -3.96 0.45 -7.45
CA LEU A 11 -4.30 -0.47 -6.37
C LEU A 11 -3.64 -1.81 -6.63
N ALA A 12 -2.80 -2.26 -5.70
CA ALA A 12 -2.18 -3.58 -5.75
C ALA A 12 -2.93 -4.54 -4.84
N ALA A 13 -3.58 -5.53 -5.44
CA ALA A 13 -4.21 -6.64 -4.72
C ALA A 13 -3.16 -7.75 -4.56
N VAL A 14 -2.63 -7.90 -3.34
CA VAL A 14 -1.70 -8.99 -3.01
C VAL A 14 -2.50 -10.27 -2.81
N ASP A 15 -2.04 -11.37 -3.40
CA ASP A 15 -2.67 -12.67 -3.22
C ASP A 15 -2.40 -13.21 -1.80
N THR A 16 -3.44 -13.12 -0.97
CA THR A 16 -3.47 -13.61 0.42
C THR A 16 -4.33 -14.86 0.56
N ASP A 17 -4.60 -15.58 -0.52
CA ASP A 17 -5.54 -16.71 -0.56
C ASP A 17 -6.99 -16.29 -0.21
N GLY A 18 -7.34 -15.03 -0.48
CA GLY A 18 -8.65 -14.45 -0.17
C GLY A 18 -8.86 -14.08 1.32
N ILE A 19 -7.79 -14.07 2.13
CA ILE A 19 -7.86 -13.72 3.55
C ILE A 19 -7.81 -12.19 3.74
N GLY A 20 -8.63 -11.67 4.65
CA GLY A 20 -8.65 -10.24 5.02
C GLY A 20 -7.33 -9.75 5.61
N VAL A 21 -7.05 -8.45 5.49
CA VAL A 21 -5.73 -7.85 5.76
C VAL A 21 -5.16 -8.23 7.12
N GLU A 22 -5.89 -8.01 8.21
CA GLU A 22 -5.39 -8.26 9.57
C GLU A 22 -5.05 -9.75 9.79
N ALA A 23 -5.95 -10.64 9.35
CA ALA A 23 -5.74 -12.09 9.46
C ALA A 23 -4.60 -12.58 8.56
N ALA A 24 -4.49 -12.06 7.33
CA ALA A 24 -3.41 -12.41 6.39
C ALA A 24 -2.05 -11.95 6.92
N VAL A 25 -2.01 -10.78 7.55
CA VAL A 25 -0.81 -10.29 8.23
C VAL A 25 -0.44 -11.23 9.37
N ALA A 26 -1.40 -11.58 10.23
CA ALA A 26 -1.19 -12.49 11.37
C ALA A 26 -0.75 -13.90 10.95
N GLY A 27 -1.35 -14.45 9.90
CA GLY A 27 -1.09 -15.79 9.39
C GLY A 27 0.10 -15.89 8.42
N GLY A 28 0.74 -14.78 8.07
CA GLY A 28 1.90 -14.77 7.17
C GLY A 28 1.56 -14.85 5.68
N GLN A 29 0.28 -14.73 5.31
CA GLN A 29 -0.15 -14.64 3.91
C GLN A 29 0.08 -13.24 3.33
N LEU A 30 0.19 -12.19 4.14
CA LEU A 30 0.63 -10.86 3.73
C LEU A 30 1.96 -10.52 4.38
N THR A 31 3.01 -10.42 3.55
CA THR A 31 4.38 -10.10 3.98
C THR A 31 5.01 -9.08 3.04
N ALA A 32 6.09 -8.43 3.48
CA ALA A 32 6.85 -7.51 2.64
C ALA A 32 7.36 -8.17 1.35
N ALA A 33 7.81 -9.43 1.45
CA ALA A 33 8.25 -10.21 0.29
C ALA A 33 7.11 -10.43 -0.73
N LYS A 34 5.92 -10.82 -0.26
CA LYS A 34 4.75 -11.01 -1.15
C LYS A 34 4.27 -9.70 -1.77
N ILE A 35 4.32 -8.59 -1.03
CA ILE A 35 4.02 -7.26 -1.57
C ILE A 35 4.99 -6.91 -2.71
N LYS A 36 6.31 -7.09 -2.49
CA LYS A 36 7.33 -6.87 -3.52
C LYS A 36 7.12 -7.75 -4.75
N ASP A 37 6.92 -9.04 -4.54
CA ASP A 37 6.65 -10.03 -5.60
C ASP A 37 5.40 -9.67 -6.41
N THR A 38 4.35 -9.13 -5.76
CA THR A 38 3.14 -8.65 -6.45
C THR A 38 3.47 -7.54 -7.45
N PHE A 39 4.31 -6.57 -7.08
CA PHE A 39 4.72 -5.51 -8.01
C PHE A 39 5.59 -6.05 -9.15
N GLN A 40 6.48 -6.99 -8.86
CA GLN A 40 7.34 -7.63 -9.88
C GLN A 40 6.52 -8.43 -10.89
N LYS A 41 5.58 -9.26 -10.42
CA LYS A 41 4.66 -10.02 -11.29
C LYS A 41 3.79 -9.12 -12.15
N ALA A 42 3.43 -7.94 -11.64
CA ALA A 42 2.68 -6.94 -12.38
C ALA A 42 3.54 -6.12 -13.36
N ASN A 43 4.87 -6.32 -13.40
CA ASN A 43 5.83 -5.48 -14.12
C ASN A 43 5.61 -3.98 -13.83
N PHE A 44 5.38 -3.65 -12.55
CA PHE A 44 5.04 -2.29 -12.12
C PHE A 44 6.29 -1.48 -11.77
N GLU A 45 6.73 -0.63 -12.70
CA GLU A 45 7.87 0.27 -12.51
C GLU A 45 7.43 1.59 -11.86
N PHE A 46 7.73 1.75 -10.56
CA PHE A 46 7.26 2.89 -9.76
C PHE A 46 7.69 4.26 -10.29
N LYS A 47 8.92 4.36 -10.83
CA LYS A 47 9.46 5.61 -11.37
C LYS A 47 8.75 6.05 -12.65
N ASP A 48 8.25 5.10 -13.43
CA ASP A 48 7.56 5.38 -14.69
C ASP A 48 6.07 5.67 -14.48
N LYS A 49 5.50 5.06 -13.43
CA LYS A 49 4.07 5.18 -13.11
C LYS A 49 3.75 6.31 -12.14
N THR A 50 4.71 6.72 -11.31
CA THR A 50 4.49 7.72 -10.24
C THR A 50 5.68 8.65 -10.07
N SER A 51 5.42 9.94 -9.84
CA SER A 51 6.48 10.93 -9.55
C SER A 51 7.01 10.85 -8.10
N HIS A 52 6.30 10.17 -7.21
CA HIS A 52 6.55 10.17 -5.77
C HIS A 52 7.09 8.85 -5.23
N SER A 53 7.01 7.74 -5.99
CA SER A 53 7.54 6.42 -5.58
C SER A 53 7.17 6.05 -4.12
N THR A 54 5.88 6.20 -3.80
CA THR A 54 5.34 6.05 -2.42
C THR A 54 4.22 5.04 -2.41
N ILE A 55 4.25 4.12 -1.45
CA ILE A 55 3.22 3.10 -1.19
C ILE A 55 2.39 3.52 0.02
N ILE A 56 1.08 3.33 -0.06
CA ILE A 56 0.17 3.45 1.09
C ILE A 56 -0.20 2.03 1.54
N LEU A 57 0.17 1.65 2.77
CA LEU A 57 -0.30 0.40 3.38
C LEU A 57 -1.59 0.63 4.18
N PRO A 58 -2.50 -0.36 4.25
CA PRO A 58 -3.62 -0.30 5.17
C PRO A 58 -3.15 -0.18 6.63
N GLY A 59 -3.92 0.51 7.48
CA GLY A 59 -3.60 0.65 8.90
C GLY A 59 -3.43 -0.69 9.63
N LEU A 60 -4.20 -1.71 9.21
CA LEU A 60 -4.12 -3.08 9.75
C LEU A 60 -2.80 -3.81 9.37
N ALA A 61 -2.05 -3.29 8.39
CA ALA A 61 -0.76 -3.81 7.97
C ALA A 61 0.40 -2.90 8.40
N ALA A 62 0.17 -1.93 9.30
CA ALA A 62 1.18 -0.93 9.70
C ALA A 62 2.49 -1.56 10.21
N ARG A 63 2.42 -2.73 10.85
CA ARG A 63 3.61 -3.43 11.35
C ARG A 63 4.59 -3.87 10.25
N LEU A 64 4.13 -3.95 9.00
CA LEU A 64 4.97 -4.32 7.85
C LEU A 64 5.73 -3.12 7.25
N GLN A 65 5.53 -1.90 7.78
CA GLN A 65 6.08 -0.69 7.16
C GLN A 65 7.58 -0.76 6.92
N GLY A 66 8.36 -1.03 7.97
CA GLY A 66 9.83 -1.09 7.90
C GLY A 66 10.29 -2.15 6.90
N ASP A 67 9.77 -3.37 7.04
CA ASP A 67 10.10 -4.47 6.14
C ASP A 67 9.78 -4.15 4.67
N VAL A 68 8.65 -3.49 4.39
CA VAL A 68 8.28 -3.09 3.02
C VAL A 68 9.21 -1.98 2.52
N GLU A 69 9.54 -0.98 3.34
CA GLU A 69 10.53 0.05 2.98
C GLU A 69 11.88 -0.59 2.64
N ASP A 70 12.36 -1.52 3.45
CA ASP A 70 13.65 -2.18 3.27
C ASP A 70 13.72 -3.01 1.98
N VAL A 71 12.68 -3.82 1.70
CA VAL A 71 12.72 -4.70 0.52
C VAL A 71 12.42 -3.97 -0.79
N THR A 72 11.64 -2.89 -0.75
CA THR A 72 11.24 -2.13 -1.95
C THR A 72 12.13 -0.92 -2.22
N GLY A 73 12.78 -0.36 -1.19
CA GLY A 73 13.49 0.91 -1.27
C GLY A 73 12.55 2.12 -1.47
N LEU A 74 11.23 1.92 -1.37
CA LEU A 74 10.23 2.96 -1.57
C LEU A 74 9.85 3.58 -0.23
N ARG A 75 9.28 4.79 -0.30
CA ARG A 75 8.64 5.37 0.88
C ARG A 75 7.33 4.64 1.15
N VAL A 76 7.11 4.24 2.39
CA VAL A 76 5.82 3.68 2.82
C VAL A 76 5.16 4.62 3.80
N VAL A 77 3.86 4.86 3.62
CA VAL A 77 3.01 5.60 4.56
C VAL A 77 1.83 4.73 4.98
N ILE A 78 1.33 4.95 6.19
CA ILE A 78 0.23 4.17 6.74
C ILE A 78 -1.08 4.92 6.54
N GLY A 79 -1.96 4.31 5.75
CA GLY A 79 -3.33 4.73 5.55
C GLY A 79 -4.23 4.36 6.74
N PRO A 80 -5.52 4.67 6.65
CA PRO A 80 -6.47 4.30 7.69
C PRO A 80 -6.67 2.78 7.80
N PRO A 81 -7.17 2.27 8.95
CA PRO A 81 -7.55 0.86 9.09
C PRO A 81 -8.75 0.46 8.22
N ASP A 82 -9.62 1.43 7.92
CA ASP A 82 -10.85 1.25 7.15
C ASP A 82 -10.80 2.09 5.86
N SER A 83 -11.20 1.48 4.74
CA SER A 83 -11.09 2.11 3.42
C SER A 83 -12.05 3.28 3.21
N GLY A 84 -13.18 3.33 3.93
CA GLY A 84 -14.11 4.45 3.90
C GLY A 84 -13.51 5.76 4.41
N ARG A 85 -12.42 5.69 5.17
CA ARG A 85 -11.69 6.85 5.70
C ARG A 85 -10.57 7.37 4.78
N ILE A 86 -10.29 6.68 3.67
CA ILE A 86 -9.25 7.09 2.72
C ILE A 86 -9.44 8.53 2.22
N PRO A 87 -10.66 9.00 1.85
CA PRO A 87 -10.82 10.36 1.32
C PRO A 87 -10.34 11.44 2.28
N GLY A 88 -10.82 11.41 3.53
CA GLY A 88 -10.39 12.38 4.56
C GLY A 88 -8.94 12.19 5.01
N TRP A 89 -8.36 10.99 4.85
CA TRP A 89 -6.93 10.78 5.06
C TRP A 89 -6.10 11.44 3.96
N MET A 90 -6.51 11.30 2.69
CA MET A 90 -5.81 11.89 1.54
C MET A 90 -5.77 13.42 1.62
N GLU A 91 -6.87 14.08 2.02
CA GLU A 91 -6.91 15.54 2.20
C GLU A 91 -5.86 16.07 3.18
N LYS A 92 -5.52 15.27 4.21
CA LYS A 92 -4.61 15.68 5.28
C LYS A 92 -3.16 15.24 5.07
N ASN A 93 -2.97 14.14 4.36
CA ASN A 93 -1.67 13.44 4.30
C ASN A 93 -1.09 13.33 2.87
N TRP A 94 -1.80 13.82 1.85
CA TRP A 94 -1.39 13.74 0.45
C TRP A 94 -1.36 15.13 -0.21
N PRO A 95 -0.39 15.44 -1.09
CA PRO A 95 0.69 14.60 -1.61
C PRO A 95 1.78 14.29 -0.56
N PRO A 96 2.55 13.20 -0.75
CA PRO A 96 3.63 12.86 0.17
C PRO A 96 4.69 13.97 0.07
N LYS A 97 5.11 14.50 1.22
CA LYS A 97 6.24 15.43 1.26
C LYS A 97 7.50 14.72 0.73
N PRO A 98 8.40 15.38 0.00
CA PRO A 98 9.70 14.78 -0.34
C PRO A 98 10.41 14.24 0.92
N LYS A 99 11.17 13.14 0.80
CA LYS A 99 12.18 12.80 1.81
C LYS A 99 13.34 13.77 1.67
#